data_AF-A0A932XLC9-F1
#
_entry.id   AF-A0A932XLC9-F1
#
_cell.length_a   1.000
_cell.length_b   1.000
_cell.length_c   1.000
_cell.angle_alpha   90.00
_cell.angle_beta   90.00
_cell.angle_gamma   90.00
#
_symmetry.space_group_name_H-M   'P 1'
#
loop_
_entity.id
_entity.type
_entity.pdbx_description
1 polymer ?
#
loop_
_entity_poly.entity_id
_entity_poly.type
_entity_poly.pdbx_seq_one_letter_code
_entity_poly.pdbx_strand_id
1 'polypeptide(L)'
;MAGEKILVVEDEPLITQMLGDLFGPLAFEVLIAHNGVEALELAWEKEPDLILLDIMMPKIDGFEVAKILKENPKTRHIPIIFLTAKVGIEDKIRGFQLGADDYITKPFQPQELLARIQGVLRRVKPEKEETPGMKGSLKVMSLPNLLQLLEIERKSGVLTLVKGEERGLLYLREGRIVNAILGRLRGEVAVYRLLSWEEGEFELDPSPTAGPPEAQVTASTQQLIMEGMRRKDEVENLRAKLPPLSSRLKVSPKLYTLLQGKPLTPDLQAFLSLVDGRRTIEQVIEASGLDRLQALEDIARLFAKGMLERTE
;
A
#
# COMPACT_ATOMS: atom_id res chain seq x y z
N MET A 1 16.07 -2.15 2.07
CA MET A 1 16.96 -3.31 1.88
C MET A 1 17.30 -3.88 3.24
N ALA A 2 16.29 -4.38 3.95
CA ALA A 2 16.49 -5.10 5.21
C ALA A 2 15.83 -6.47 5.01
N GLY A 3 16.60 -7.54 5.26
CA GLY A 3 16.16 -8.92 5.13
C GLY A 3 16.47 -9.60 3.80
N GLU A 4 17.22 -8.99 2.87
CA GLU A 4 17.69 -9.70 1.67
C GLU A 4 18.74 -10.76 2.03
N LYS A 5 18.62 -11.93 1.39
CA LYS A 5 19.51 -13.08 1.57
C LYS A 5 20.66 -13.05 0.58
N ILE A 6 21.88 -12.92 1.07
CA ILE A 6 23.10 -12.97 0.25
C ILE A 6 23.79 -14.29 0.51
N LEU A 7 23.96 -15.10 -0.54
CA LEU A 7 24.79 -16.30 -0.49
C LEU A 7 26.22 -15.93 -0.88
N VAL A 8 27.14 -16.08 0.06
CA VAL A 8 28.58 -15.89 -0.12
C VAL A 8 29.22 -17.25 -0.35
N VAL A 9 29.87 -17.43 -1.49
CA VAL A 9 30.52 -18.69 -1.88
C VAL A 9 32.02 -18.45 -2.00
N GLU A 10 32.77 -18.92 -1.01
CA GLU A 10 34.18 -18.58 -0.80
C GLU A 10 34.84 -19.62 0.12
N ASP A 11 35.97 -20.19 -0.32
CA ASP A 11 36.69 -21.23 0.44
C ASP A 11 37.69 -20.66 1.45
N GLU A 12 38.05 -19.37 1.36
CA GLU A 12 38.92 -18.70 2.33
C GLU A 12 38.14 -18.20 3.58
N PRO A 13 38.41 -18.73 4.79
CA PRO A 13 37.68 -18.35 6.01
C PRO A 13 37.82 -16.87 6.40
N LEU A 14 38.97 -16.26 6.09
CA LEU A 14 39.21 -14.86 6.39
C LEU A 14 38.32 -13.93 5.55
N ILE A 15 38.08 -14.29 4.28
CA ILE A 15 37.24 -13.49 3.37
C ILE A 15 35.77 -13.63 3.77
N THR A 16 35.30 -14.86 4.06
CA THR A 16 33.93 -15.09 4.54
C THR A 16 33.64 -14.37 5.86
N GLN A 17 34.59 -14.36 6.81
CA GLN A 17 34.45 -13.61 8.07
C GLN A 17 34.35 -12.10 7.82
N MET A 18 35.26 -11.54 7.01
CA MET A 18 35.24 -10.11 6.65
C MET A 18 33.90 -9.71 6.00
N LEU A 19 33.37 -10.55 5.10
CA LEU A 19 32.08 -10.31 4.45
C LEU A 19 30.92 -10.41 5.44
N GLY A 20 30.96 -11.36 6.38
CA GLY A 20 29.99 -11.45 7.47
C GLY A 20 29.95 -10.17 8.33
N ASP A 21 31.12 -9.67 8.72
CA ASP A 21 31.26 -8.43 9.50
C ASP A 21 30.78 -7.19 8.73
N LEU A 22 31.01 -7.16 7.41
CA LEU A 22 30.56 -6.08 6.53
C LEU A 22 29.03 -6.03 6.42
N PHE A 23 28.38 -7.18 6.32
CA PHE A 23 26.94 -7.28 6.06
C PHE A 23 26.08 -7.29 7.31
N GLY A 24 26.60 -7.72 8.46
CA GLY A 24 25.86 -7.81 9.73
C GLY A 24 25.15 -6.50 10.15
N PRO A 25 25.81 -5.34 10.13
CA PRO A 25 25.18 -4.05 10.46
C PRO A 25 24.13 -3.57 9.45
N LEU A 26 24.09 -4.16 8.24
CA LEU A 26 23.26 -3.71 7.12
C LEU A 26 21.95 -4.50 6.98
N ALA A 27 21.62 -5.33 7.97
CA ALA A 27 20.40 -6.16 8.02
C ALA A 27 20.24 -7.13 6.83
N PHE A 28 21.34 -7.53 6.18
CA PHE A 28 21.33 -8.66 5.25
C PHE A 28 21.33 -9.99 6.02
N GLU A 29 20.61 -10.98 5.51
CA GLU A 29 20.76 -12.37 5.93
C GLU A 29 21.90 -12.99 5.11
N VAL A 30 23.01 -13.35 5.77
CA VAL A 30 24.19 -13.89 5.08
C VAL A 30 24.20 -15.41 5.21
N LEU A 31 24.18 -16.08 4.06
CA LEU A 31 24.41 -17.51 3.93
C LEU A 31 25.85 -17.71 3.44
N ILE A 32 26.56 -18.70 3.98
CA ILE A 32 27.95 -18.97 3.62
C ILE A 32 28.04 -20.38 3.06
N ALA A 33 28.71 -20.53 1.91
CA ALA A 33 29.11 -21.79 1.33
C ALA A 33 30.63 -21.78 1.13
N HIS A 34 31.29 -22.89 1.46
CA HIS A 34 32.75 -23.01 1.38
C HIS A 34 33.23 -23.77 0.13
N ASN A 35 32.32 -24.21 -0.73
CA ASN A 35 32.62 -24.89 -1.98
C ASN A 35 31.40 -24.88 -2.93
N GLY A 36 31.62 -25.25 -4.19
CA GLY A 36 30.57 -25.25 -5.20
C GLY A 36 29.40 -26.22 -4.95
N VAL A 37 29.60 -27.34 -4.25
CA VAL A 37 28.51 -28.29 -3.96
C VAL A 37 27.56 -27.68 -2.93
N GLU A 38 28.11 -27.17 -1.83
CA GLU A 38 27.35 -26.49 -0.78
C GLU A 38 26.62 -25.25 -1.32
N ALA A 39 27.25 -24.52 -2.25
CA ALA A 39 26.63 -23.37 -2.91
C ALA A 39 25.37 -23.76 -3.68
N LEU A 40 25.40 -24.86 -4.44
CA LEU A 40 24.24 -25.35 -5.19
C LEU A 40 23.11 -25.81 -4.25
N GLU A 41 23.46 -26.54 -3.19
CA GLU A 41 22.49 -26.99 -2.18
C GLU A 41 21.79 -25.80 -1.50
N LEU A 42 22.56 -24.82 -1.01
CA LEU A 42 22.03 -23.63 -0.37
C LEU A 42 21.23 -22.75 -1.33
N ALA A 43 21.68 -22.60 -2.58
CA ALA A 43 20.94 -21.83 -3.58
C ALA A 43 19.57 -22.46 -3.89
N TRP A 44 19.47 -23.80 -3.88
CA TRP A 44 18.20 -24.50 -4.08
C TRP A 44 17.29 -24.49 -2.86
N GLU A 45 17.84 -24.59 -1.65
CA GLU A 45 17.03 -24.69 -0.43
C GLU A 45 16.58 -23.32 0.08
N LYS A 46 17.48 -22.33 0.04
CA LYS A 46 17.27 -21.03 0.71
C LYS A 46 16.83 -19.91 -0.23
N GLU A 47 16.93 -20.13 -1.54
CA GLU A 47 16.55 -19.20 -2.61
C GLU A 47 17.08 -17.78 -2.34
N PRO A 48 18.42 -17.57 -2.37
CA PRO A 48 19.01 -16.28 -2.06
C PRO A 48 18.63 -15.20 -3.08
N ASP A 49 18.60 -13.95 -2.63
CA ASP A 49 18.35 -12.78 -3.48
C ASP A 49 19.54 -12.42 -4.37
N LEU A 50 20.76 -12.81 -3.97
CA LEU A 50 22.01 -12.58 -4.70
C LEU A 50 23.08 -13.58 -4.28
N ILE A 51 23.95 -13.96 -5.23
CA ILE A 51 25.10 -14.83 -4.98
C ILE A 51 26.40 -14.05 -5.25
N LEU A 52 27.26 -13.98 -4.24
CA LEU A 52 28.68 -13.60 -4.38
C LEU A 52 29.48 -14.87 -4.56
N LEU A 53 30.12 -15.05 -5.71
CA LEU A 53 30.72 -16.32 -6.10
C LEU A 53 32.21 -16.16 -6.41
N ASP A 54 33.09 -16.79 -5.63
CA ASP A 54 34.48 -16.92 -6.03
C ASP A 54 34.59 -17.84 -7.26
N ILE A 55 35.43 -17.43 -8.20
CA ILE A 55 35.79 -18.23 -9.37
C ILE A 55 36.76 -19.34 -8.99
N MET A 56 37.73 -19.07 -8.11
CA MET A 56 38.83 -19.98 -7.84
C MET A 56 38.58 -20.83 -6.59
N MET A 57 37.77 -21.87 -6.76
CA MET A 57 37.48 -22.83 -5.69
C MET A 57 37.94 -24.25 -6.04
N PRO A 58 38.27 -25.08 -5.03
CA PRO A 58 38.60 -26.49 -5.24
C PRO A 58 37.39 -27.30 -5.71
N LYS A 59 37.67 -28.37 -6.46
CA LYS A 59 36.71 -29.35 -7.03
C LYS A 59 35.86 -28.79 -8.17
N ILE A 60 34.97 -27.85 -7.88
CA ILE A 60 34.05 -27.22 -8.85
C ILE A 60 34.37 -25.73 -8.86
N ASP A 61 34.78 -25.21 -10.01
CA ASP A 61 35.08 -23.79 -10.15
C ASP A 61 33.80 -22.94 -10.19
N GLY A 62 33.92 -21.65 -9.88
CA GLY A 62 32.76 -20.76 -9.84
C GLY A 62 32.05 -20.60 -11.19
N PHE A 63 32.74 -20.82 -12.31
CA PHE A 63 32.11 -20.76 -13.63
C PHE A 63 31.16 -21.95 -13.84
N GLU A 64 31.56 -23.14 -13.40
CA GLU A 64 30.73 -24.35 -13.47
C GLU A 64 29.51 -24.24 -12.53
N VAL A 65 29.69 -23.72 -11.32
CA VAL A 65 28.59 -23.41 -10.39
C VAL A 65 27.59 -22.44 -11.03
N ALA A 66 28.07 -21.32 -11.57
CA ALA A 66 27.21 -20.33 -12.21
C ALA A 66 26.44 -20.92 -13.40
N LYS A 67 27.09 -21.75 -14.22
CA LYS A 67 26.43 -22.45 -15.33
C LYS A 67 25.27 -23.32 -14.85
N ILE A 68 25.50 -24.16 -13.84
CA ILE A 68 24.47 -25.05 -13.28
C ILE A 68 23.29 -24.24 -12.73
N LEU A 69 23.57 -23.14 -12.02
CA LEU A 69 22.53 -22.25 -11.50
C LEU A 69 21.72 -21.58 -12.62
N LYS A 70 22.38 -21.08 -13.67
CA LYS A 70 21.71 -20.41 -14.79
C LYS A 70 20.96 -21.38 -15.73
N GLU A 71 21.32 -22.66 -15.76
CA GLU A 71 20.57 -23.70 -16.49
C GLU A 71 19.32 -24.19 -15.73
N ASN A 72 19.27 -24.03 -14.41
CA ASN A 72 18.16 -24.52 -13.59
C ASN A 72 17.02 -23.48 -13.48
N PRO A 73 15.77 -23.81 -13.86
CA PRO A 73 14.64 -22.87 -13.81
C PRO A 73 14.37 -22.21 -12.45
N LYS A 74 14.70 -22.90 -11.35
CA LYS A 74 14.51 -22.39 -9.98
C LYS A 74 15.56 -21.37 -9.57
N THR A 75 16.75 -21.36 -10.18
CA THR A 75 17.87 -20.51 -9.73
C THR A 75 18.39 -19.57 -10.82
N ARG A 76 17.98 -19.76 -12.08
CA ARG A 76 18.44 -18.95 -13.23
C ARG A 76 18.18 -17.46 -13.12
N HIS A 77 17.19 -17.06 -12.32
CA HIS A 77 16.81 -15.67 -12.11
C HIS A 77 17.64 -14.99 -11.00
N ILE A 78 18.38 -15.75 -10.20
CA ILE A 78 19.19 -15.22 -9.11
C ILE A 78 20.40 -14.50 -9.70
N PRO A 79 20.68 -13.25 -9.29
CA PRO A 79 21.84 -12.52 -9.75
C PRO A 79 23.13 -13.13 -9.21
N ILE A 80 24.17 -13.18 -10.05
CA ILE A 80 25.50 -13.66 -9.67
C ILE A 80 26.52 -12.55 -9.88
N ILE A 81 27.24 -12.20 -8.82
CA ILE A 81 28.43 -11.34 -8.89
C ILE A 81 29.66 -12.21 -8.64
N PHE A 82 30.56 -12.25 -9.63
CA PHE A 82 31.82 -12.97 -9.45
C PHE A 82 32.82 -12.18 -8.61
N LEU A 83 33.45 -12.85 -7.65
CA LEU A 83 34.67 -12.38 -6.99
C LEU A 83 35.85 -13.06 -7.67
N THR A 84 36.83 -12.29 -8.16
CA THR A 84 37.92 -12.85 -8.96
C THR A 84 39.27 -12.24 -8.63
N ALA A 85 40.32 -13.05 -8.49
CA ALA A 85 41.70 -12.53 -8.52
C ALA A 85 42.26 -12.42 -9.95
N LYS A 86 41.54 -12.91 -10.96
CA LYS A 86 41.96 -12.85 -12.37
C LYS A 86 41.53 -11.52 -13.01
N VAL A 87 42.53 -10.78 -13.48
CA VAL A 87 42.36 -9.44 -14.09
C VAL A 87 42.24 -9.51 -15.63
N GLY A 88 42.40 -10.70 -16.21
CA GLY A 88 42.37 -10.93 -17.65
C GLY A 88 41.02 -10.58 -18.29
N ILE A 89 41.06 -9.88 -19.42
CA ILE A 89 39.86 -9.50 -20.19
C ILE A 89 39.09 -10.75 -20.65
N GLU A 90 39.78 -11.84 -20.97
CA GLU A 90 39.17 -13.11 -21.42
C GLU A 90 38.30 -13.77 -20.34
N ASP A 91 38.74 -13.75 -19.08
CA ASP A 91 37.97 -14.31 -17.96
C ASP A 91 36.69 -13.49 -17.69
N LYS A 92 36.77 -12.16 -17.86
CA LYS A 92 35.60 -11.27 -17.74
C LYS A 92 34.58 -11.55 -18.84
N ILE A 93 35.04 -11.69 -20.08
CA ILE A 93 34.18 -12.03 -21.23
C ILE A 93 33.49 -13.38 -20.99
N ARG A 94 34.23 -14.38 -20.51
CA ARG A 94 33.68 -15.71 -20.18
C ARG A 94 32.62 -15.64 -19.08
N GLY A 95 32.84 -14.83 -18.03
CA GLY A 95 31.87 -14.63 -16.96
C GLY A 95 30.54 -14.05 -17.45
N PHE A 96 30.58 -13.01 -18.30
CA PHE A 96 29.36 -12.44 -18.88
C PHE A 96 28.65 -13.40 -19.83
N GLN A 97 29.38 -14.20 -20.61
CA GLN A 97 28.78 -15.21 -21.50
C GLN A 97 28.04 -16.31 -20.74
N LEU A 98 28.45 -16.59 -19.50
CA LEU A 98 27.77 -17.53 -18.60
C LEU A 98 26.61 -16.91 -17.82
N GLY A 99 26.29 -15.63 -18.09
CA GLY A 99 25.14 -14.95 -17.52
C GLY A 99 25.38 -14.28 -16.17
N ALA A 100 26.64 -13.95 -15.82
CA ALA A 100 26.92 -13.14 -14.64
C ALA A 100 26.43 -11.69 -14.79
N ASP A 101 25.97 -11.13 -13.69
CA ASP A 101 25.34 -9.82 -13.62
C ASP A 101 26.35 -8.69 -13.31
N ASP A 102 27.44 -9.03 -12.61
CA ASP A 102 28.62 -8.16 -12.41
C ASP A 102 29.86 -8.99 -12.01
N TYR A 103 31.02 -8.34 -11.90
CA TYR A 103 32.25 -8.93 -11.38
C TYR A 103 33.05 -7.91 -10.55
N ILE A 104 33.82 -8.43 -9.59
CA ILE A 104 34.62 -7.64 -8.66
C ILE A 104 36.00 -8.28 -8.54
N THR A 105 37.04 -7.50 -8.77
CA THR A 105 38.42 -7.95 -8.64
C THR A 105 38.88 -7.91 -7.19
N LYS A 106 39.46 -9.00 -6.69
CA LYS A 106 40.18 -9.07 -5.42
C LYS A 106 41.59 -8.45 -5.58
N PRO A 107 42.11 -7.68 -4.61
CA PRO A 107 41.40 -7.19 -3.42
C PRO A 107 40.41 -6.07 -3.78
N PHE A 108 39.26 -6.04 -3.12
CA PHE A 108 38.21 -5.04 -3.33
C PHE A 108 38.00 -4.17 -2.10
N GLN A 109 37.48 -2.96 -2.31
CA GLN A 109 37.07 -2.09 -1.20
C GLN A 109 35.65 -2.47 -0.75
N PRO A 110 35.38 -2.54 0.57
CA PRO A 110 34.03 -2.86 1.06
C PRO A 110 32.92 -1.96 0.52
N GLN A 111 33.21 -0.67 0.33
CA GLN A 111 32.26 0.28 -0.24
C GLN A 111 31.95 0.01 -1.72
N GLU A 112 32.95 -0.42 -2.50
CA GLU A 112 32.75 -0.82 -3.90
C GLU A 112 31.86 -2.06 -3.99
N LEU A 113 32.17 -3.07 -3.17
CA LEU A 113 31.38 -4.29 -3.10
C LEU A 113 29.91 -4.00 -2.77
N LEU A 114 29.66 -3.17 -1.76
CA LEU A 114 28.30 -2.77 -1.38
C LEU A 114 27.57 -2.02 -2.50
N ALA A 115 28.23 -1.07 -3.15
CA ALA A 115 27.64 -0.30 -4.24
C ALA A 115 27.23 -1.21 -5.42
N ARG A 116 28.04 -2.22 -5.73
CA ARG A 116 27.74 -3.20 -6.80
C ARG A 116 26.63 -4.15 -6.43
N ILE A 117 26.63 -4.68 -5.20
CA ILE A 117 25.53 -5.51 -4.67
C ILE A 117 24.21 -4.75 -4.77
N GLN A 118 24.17 -3.51 -4.28
CA GLN A 118 22.98 -2.66 -4.35
C GLN A 118 22.56 -2.39 -5.80
N GLY A 119 23.51 -2.11 -6.68
CA GLY A 119 23.26 -1.89 -8.11
C GLY A 119 22.66 -3.11 -8.80
N VAL A 120 23.17 -4.31 -8.53
CA VAL A 120 22.67 -5.56 -9.13
C VAL A 120 21.31 -5.95 -8.54
N LEU A 121 21.14 -5.87 -7.22
CA LEU A 121 19.85 -6.12 -6.57
C LEU A 121 18.75 -5.19 -7.11
N ARG A 122 19.08 -3.93 -7.42
CA ARG A 122 18.17 -2.97 -8.05
C ARG A 122 17.81 -3.31 -9.50
N ARG A 123 18.68 -4.02 -10.23
CA ARG A 123 18.44 -4.40 -11.65
C ARG A 123 17.64 -5.70 -11.78
N VAL A 124 17.91 -6.69 -10.92
CA VAL A 124 17.37 -8.05 -11.06
C VAL A 124 16.06 -8.25 -10.32
N LYS A 125 15.87 -7.54 -9.20
CA LYS A 125 14.51 -7.18 -8.84
C LYS A 125 14.12 -6.17 -9.93
N PRO A 126 13.10 -6.40 -10.80
CA PRO A 126 12.47 -5.25 -11.42
C PRO A 126 12.21 -4.33 -10.24
N GLU A 127 12.65 -3.07 -10.34
CA GLU A 127 12.29 -2.08 -9.34
C GLU A 127 10.84 -2.40 -8.98
N LYS A 128 10.57 -2.72 -7.70
CA LYS A 128 9.33 -2.23 -7.10
C LYS A 128 9.33 -0.81 -7.59
N GLU A 129 8.55 -0.51 -8.63
CA GLU A 129 8.69 0.74 -9.36
C GLU A 129 8.67 1.81 -8.27
N GLU A 130 9.85 2.39 -8.00
CA GLU A 130 9.93 3.73 -7.49
C GLU A 130 9.53 4.60 -8.69
N THR A 131 8.31 4.41 -9.21
CA THR A 131 7.52 5.58 -9.56
C THR A 131 7.62 6.44 -8.32
N PRO A 132 8.19 7.66 -8.41
CA PRO A 132 8.17 8.56 -7.28
C PRO A 132 6.74 8.53 -6.75
N GLY A 133 6.56 8.12 -5.47
CA GLY A 133 5.24 7.87 -4.92
C GLY A 133 4.32 8.98 -5.38
N MET A 134 3.22 8.63 -6.05
CA MET A 134 2.39 9.64 -6.70
C MET A 134 1.82 10.52 -5.60
N LYS A 135 2.40 11.71 -5.44
CA LYS A 135 2.00 12.71 -4.46
C LYS A 135 1.36 13.88 -5.15
N GLY A 136 0.35 14.45 -4.52
CA GLY A 136 -0.29 15.65 -5.03
C GLY A 136 -1.46 16.07 -4.18
N SER A 137 -2.15 17.09 -4.68
CA SER A 137 -3.29 17.70 -3.99
C SER A 137 -4.58 17.39 -4.74
N LEU A 138 -5.64 17.09 -3.98
CA LEU A 138 -6.98 16.88 -4.53
C LEU A 138 -7.58 18.14 -5.17
N LYS A 139 -7.04 19.32 -4.86
CA LYS A 139 -7.38 20.58 -5.53
C LYS A 139 -6.88 20.62 -6.99
N VAL A 140 -5.80 19.91 -7.28
CA VAL A 140 -5.19 19.84 -8.62
C VAL A 140 -5.74 18.65 -9.41
N MET A 141 -5.90 17.50 -8.75
CA MET A 141 -6.44 16.28 -9.35
C MET A 141 -7.49 15.67 -8.43
N SER A 142 -8.75 15.69 -8.86
CA SER A 142 -9.85 15.11 -8.09
C SER A 142 -9.66 13.60 -7.87
N LEU A 143 -10.16 13.08 -6.75
CA LEU A 143 -10.07 11.66 -6.45
C LEU A 143 -10.67 10.76 -7.56
N PRO A 144 -11.84 11.07 -8.16
CA PRO A 144 -12.35 10.29 -9.30
C PRO A 144 -11.36 10.19 -10.48
N ASN A 145 -10.68 11.29 -10.81
CA ASN A 145 -9.71 11.30 -11.91
C ASN A 145 -8.45 10.53 -11.54
N LEU A 146 -7.99 10.67 -10.29
CA LEU A 146 -6.86 9.92 -9.76
C LEU A 146 -7.13 8.41 -9.81
N LEU A 147 -8.30 7.96 -9.34
CA LEU A 147 -8.65 6.54 -9.36
C LEU A 147 -8.74 5.98 -10.79
N GLN A 148 -9.28 6.74 -11.75
CA GLN A 148 -9.28 6.33 -13.16
C GLN A 148 -7.86 6.19 -13.72
N LEU A 149 -6.97 7.15 -13.42
CA LEU A 149 -5.57 7.07 -13.84
C LEU A 149 -4.88 5.82 -13.28
N LEU A 150 -5.04 5.56 -11.97
CA LEU A 150 -4.48 4.39 -11.32
C LEU A 150 -5.02 3.07 -11.89
N GLU A 151 -6.30 3.04 -12.29
CA GLU A 151 -6.90 1.90 -12.97
C GLU A 151 -6.31 1.66 -14.37
N ILE A 152 -6.17 2.73 -15.17
CA ILE A 152 -5.58 2.68 -16.51
C ILE A 152 -4.13 2.21 -16.46
N GLU A 153 -3.33 2.76 -15.54
CA GLU A 153 -1.93 2.39 -15.35
C GLU A 153 -1.74 1.07 -14.56
N ARG A 154 -2.84 0.42 -14.14
CA ARG A 154 -2.85 -0.81 -13.33
C ARG A 154 -1.98 -0.74 -12.08
N LYS A 155 -1.91 0.44 -11.45
CA LYS A 155 -1.05 0.68 -10.28
C LYS A 155 -1.57 -0.07 -9.05
N SER A 156 -0.64 -0.59 -8.26
CA SER A 156 -0.90 -1.29 -7.01
C SER A 156 -0.23 -0.56 -5.86
N GLY A 157 -0.82 -0.60 -4.68
CA GLY A 157 -0.28 0.07 -3.50
C GLY A 157 -1.36 0.51 -2.52
N VAL A 158 -0.98 1.36 -1.56
CA VAL A 158 -1.86 2.01 -0.62
C VAL A 158 -1.88 3.50 -0.95
N LEU A 159 -3.01 3.98 -1.47
CA LEU A 159 -3.26 5.40 -1.64
C LEU A 159 -3.73 5.97 -0.30
N THR A 160 -2.85 6.75 0.33
CA THR A 160 -3.15 7.51 1.53
C THR A 160 -3.72 8.87 1.14
N LEU A 161 -4.84 9.27 1.74
CA LEU A 161 -5.42 10.60 1.60
C LEU A 161 -5.46 11.27 2.97
N VAL A 162 -5.07 12.55 3.04
CA VAL A 162 -5.04 13.32 4.29
C VAL A 162 -5.76 14.65 4.10
N LYS A 163 -6.72 14.95 4.99
CA LYS A 163 -7.40 16.24 5.07
C LYS A 163 -7.50 16.68 6.54
N GLY A 164 -6.65 17.63 6.93
CA GLY A 164 -6.54 18.03 8.34
C GLY A 164 -6.07 16.84 9.19
N GLU A 165 -6.88 16.44 10.18
CA GLU A 165 -6.63 15.27 11.03
C GLU A 165 -7.23 13.97 10.46
N GLU A 166 -8.09 14.06 9.43
CA GLU A 166 -8.68 12.88 8.81
C GLU A 166 -7.68 12.20 7.87
N ARG A 167 -7.55 10.88 8.01
CA ARG A 167 -6.72 10.03 7.14
C ARG A 167 -7.52 8.88 6.57
N GLY A 168 -7.55 8.79 5.24
CA GLY A 168 -8.12 7.69 4.47
C GLY A 168 -7.05 6.81 3.85
N LEU A 169 -7.33 5.52 3.72
CA LEU A 169 -6.48 4.54 3.06
C LEU A 169 -7.32 3.78 2.02
N LEU A 170 -6.85 3.75 0.78
CA LEU A 170 -7.39 2.90 -0.29
C LEU A 170 -6.30 1.90 -0.70
N TYR A 171 -6.61 0.62 -0.59
CA TYR A 171 -5.71 -0.45 -1.00
C TYR A 171 -6.04 -0.81 -2.45
N LEU A 172 -5.06 -0.70 -3.33
CA LEU A 172 -5.20 -0.92 -4.75
C LEU A 172 -4.42 -2.17 -5.18
N ARG A 173 -5.03 -3.00 -6.02
CA ARG A 173 -4.38 -4.14 -6.67
C ARG A 173 -4.75 -4.16 -8.14
N GLU A 174 -3.72 -4.14 -8.99
CA GLU A 174 -3.87 -4.05 -10.46
C GLU A 174 -4.81 -2.91 -10.89
N GLY A 175 -4.69 -1.75 -10.24
CA GLY A 175 -5.50 -0.57 -10.52
C GLY A 175 -6.89 -0.55 -9.87
N ARG A 176 -7.32 -1.64 -9.20
CA ARG A 176 -8.64 -1.74 -8.57
C ARG A 176 -8.57 -1.55 -7.08
N ILE A 177 -9.58 -0.89 -6.51
CA ILE A 177 -9.73 -0.77 -5.06
C ILE A 177 -10.20 -2.11 -4.50
N VAL A 178 -9.40 -2.71 -3.62
CA VAL A 178 -9.72 -3.98 -2.93
C VAL A 178 -10.14 -3.79 -1.49
N ASN A 179 -9.64 -2.73 -0.83
CA ASN A 179 -10.05 -2.35 0.51
C ASN A 179 -10.05 -0.83 0.70
N ALA A 180 -10.87 -0.35 1.62
CA ALA A 180 -10.94 1.08 1.94
C ALA A 180 -11.22 1.34 3.43
N ILE A 181 -10.55 2.34 3.99
CA ILE A 181 -10.63 2.73 5.39
C ILE A 181 -10.66 4.25 5.49
N LEU A 182 -11.56 4.79 6.31
CA LEU A 182 -11.53 6.19 6.73
C LEU A 182 -12.04 6.31 8.17
N GLY A 183 -11.13 6.56 9.12
CA GLY A 183 -11.47 6.57 10.55
C GLY A 183 -12.11 5.24 10.98
N ARG A 184 -13.42 5.26 11.28
CA ARG A 184 -14.22 4.06 11.60
C ARG A 184 -14.93 3.43 10.40
N LEU A 185 -15.00 4.13 9.27
CA LEU A 185 -15.63 3.63 8.05
C LEU A 185 -14.73 2.58 7.39
N ARG A 186 -15.36 1.57 6.78
CA ARG A 186 -14.70 0.43 6.13
C ARG A 186 -15.41 0.11 4.81
N GLY A 187 -14.68 -0.44 3.85
CA GLY A 187 -15.21 -0.84 2.54
C GLY A 187 -15.77 0.33 1.74
N GLU A 188 -16.80 0.08 0.94
CA GLU A 188 -17.34 1.04 -0.03
C GLU A 188 -17.82 2.36 0.62
N VAL A 189 -18.35 2.30 1.85
CA VAL A 189 -18.77 3.50 2.60
C VAL A 189 -17.60 4.45 2.84
N ALA A 190 -16.40 3.91 3.11
CA ALA A 190 -15.19 4.73 3.22
C ALA A 190 -14.82 5.36 1.87
N VAL A 191 -14.96 4.62 0.75
CA VAL A 191 -14.72 5.13 -0.60
C VAL A 191 -15.66 6.29 -0.93
N TYR A 192 -16.96 6.14 -0.70
CA TYR A 192 -17.95 7.19 -0.95
C TYR A 192 -17.66 8.46 -0.14
N ARG A 193 -17.25 8.30 1.13
CA ARG A 193 -16.86 9.44 1.96
C ARG A 193 -15.60 10.13 1.44
N LEU A 194 -14.59 9.38 0.99
CA LEU A 194 -13.37 9.93 0.40
C LEU A 194 -13.64 10.64 -0.94
N LEU A 195 -14.53 10.10 -1.79
CA LEU A 195 -14.94 10.73 -3.05
C LEU A 195 -15.63 12.09 -2.85
N SER A 196 -16.17 12.36 -1.65
CA SER A 196 -16.74 13.66 -1.31
C SER A 196 -15.70 14.73 -0.98
N TRP A 197 -14.41 14.38 -0.83
CA TRP A 197 -13.34 15.34 -0.54
C TRP A 197 -12.95 16.13 -1.80
N GLU A 198 -12.96 17.45 -1.70
CA GLU A 198 -12.54 18.39 -2.76
C GLU A 198 -11.12 18.92 -2.55
N GLU A 199 -10.55 18.65 -1.38
CA GLU A 199 -9.22 19.07 -0.98
C GLU A 199 -8.60 18.04 -0.05
N GLY A 200 -7.28 18.08 0.06
CA GLY A 200 -6.48 17.12 0.80
C GLY A 200 -5.24 16.76 -0.01
N GLU A 201 -4.27 16.18 0.66
CA GLU A 201 -3.07 15.65 0.03
C GLU A 201 -3.21 14.14 -0.14
N PHE A 202 -2.64 13.61 -1.20
CA PHE A 202 -2.59 12.18 -1.45
C PHE A 202 -1.16 11.71 -1.68
N GLU A 203 -0.90 10.46 -1.33
CA GLU A 203 0.36 9.76 -1.57
C GLU A 203 0.07 8.30 -1.86
N LEU A 204 0.57 7.79 -3.00
CA LEU A 204 0.56 6.37 -3.32
C LEU A 204 1.86 5.71 -2.87
N ASP A 205 1.76 4.79 -1.92
CA ASP A 205 2.86 3.93 -1.47
C ASP A 205 2.70 2.53 -2.11
N PRO A 206 3.68 2.02 -2.87
CA PRO A 206 3.63 0.69 -3.50
C PRO A 206 3.77 -0.50 -2.52
N SER A 207 3.66 -0.27 -1.20
CA SER A 207 3.63 -1.24 -0.10
C SER A 207 2.51 -2.30 -0.21
N PRO A 208 2.53 -3.37 0.64
CA PRO A 208 1.60 -4.50 0.53
C PRO A 208 0.12 -4.08 0.48
N THR A 209 -0.59 -4.60 -0.52
CA THR A 209 -1.96 -4.20 -0.87
C THR A 209 -3.03 -5.01 -0.15
N ALA A 210 -2.63 -5.91 0.76
CA ALA A 210 -3.56 -6.69 1.56
C ALA A 210 -4.15 -5.78 2.64
N GLY A 211 -5.32 -5.21 2.35
CA GLY A 211 -6.11 -4.52 3.35
C GLY A 211 -6.82 -5.50 4.29
N PRO A 212 -7.38 -5.01 5.41
CA PRO A 212 -8.08 -5.83 6.37
C PRO A 212 -9.32 -6.52 5.76
N PRO A 213 -9.62 -7.80 6.07
CA PRO A 213 -10.76 -8.53 5.52
C PRO A 213 -12.12 -7.83 5.71
N GLU A 214 -12.30 -7.13 6.83
CA GLU A 214 -13.51 -6.37 7.16
C GLU A 214 -13.70 -5.09 6.34
N ALA A 215 -12.74 -4.72 5.50
CA ALA A 215 -12.72 -3.50 4.72
C ALA A 215 -12.85 -3.72 3.21
N GLN A 216 -13.31 -4.89 2.78
CA GLN A 216 -13.35 -5.28 1.37
C GLN A 216 -14.24 -4.38 0.52
N VAL A 217 -13.82 -4.19 -0.73
CA VAL A 217 -14.54 -3.48 -1.77
C VAL A 217 -14.73 -4.45 -2.93
N THR A 218 -15.97 -4.64 -3.36
CA THR A 218 -16.32 -5.60 -4.42
C THR A 218 -16.82 -4.91 -5.68
N ALA A 219 -17.40 -3.72 -5.56
CA ALA A 219 -17.78 -2.90 -6.71
C ALA A 219 -16.58 -2.48 -7.57
N SER A 220 -16.82 -2.29 -8.87
CA SER A 220 -15.81 -1.73 -9.77
C SER A 220 -15.54 -0.26 -9.47
N THR A 221 -14.36 0.24 -9.86
CA THR A 221 -13.99 1.65 -9.71
C THR A 221 -15.04 2.58 -10.34
N GLN A 222 -15.58 2.23 -11.50
CA GLN A 222 -16.64 3.01 -12.16
C GLN A 222 -17.93 3.04 -11.34
N GLN A 223 -18.37 1.91 -10.78
CA GLN A 223 -19.56 1.86 -9.91
C GLN A 223 -19.36 2.73 -8.66
N LEU A 224 -18.18 2.64 -8.04
CA LEU A 224 -17.83 3.42 -6.85
C LEU A 224 -17.86 4.92 -7.14
N ILE A 225 -17.29 5.35 -8.27
CA ILE A 225 -17.28 6.74 -8.69
C ILE A 225 -18.71 7.22 -8.96
N MET A 226 -19.50 6.48 -9.75
CA MET A 226 -20.88 6.88 -10.06
C MET A 226 -21.74 7.01 -8.81
N GLU A 227 -21.70 6.02 -7.91
CA GLU A 227 -22.48 6.06 -6.67
C GLU A 227 -21.94 7.13 -5.71
N GLY A 228 -20.62 7.30 -5.59
CA GLY A 228 -20.02 8.36 -4.78
C GLY A 228 -20.43 9.77 -5.24
N MET A 229 -20.43 10.02 -6.55
CA MET A 229 -20.87 11.29 -7.13
C MET A 229 -22.37 11.51 -6.95
N ARG A 230 -23.20 10.49 -7.21
CA ARG A 230 -24.65 10.55 -6.96
C ARG A 230 -24.95 10.94 -5.51
N ARG A 231 -24.27 10.30 -4.55
CA ARG A 231 -24.41 10.58 -3.12
C ARG A 231 -23.92 11.98 -2.75
N LYS A 232 -22.84 12.46 -3.37
CA LYS A 232 -22.35 13.83 -3.18
C LYS A 232 -23.41 14.86 -3.62
N ASP A 233 -23.96 14.69 -4.82
CA ASP A 233 -25.00 15.57 -5.36
C ASP A 233 -26.28 15.55 -4.48
N GLU A 234 -26.65 14.36 -3.98
CA GLU A 234 -27.79 14.20 -3.09
C GLU A 234 -27.58 14.92 -1.75
N VAL A 235 -26.38 14.81 -1.16
CA VAL A 235 -26.01 15.55 0.06
C VAL A 235 -26.07 17.06 -0.17
N GLU A 236 -25.59 17.55 -1.32
CA GLU A 236 -25.63 18.98 -1.65
C GLU A 236 -27.06 19.50 -1.80
N ASN A 237 -27.92 18.75 -2.49
CA ASN A 237 -29.35 19.04 -2.63
C ASN A 237 -30.08 19.04 -1.27
N LEU A 238 -29.74 18.11 -0.36
CA LEU A 238 -30.31 18.08 1.00
C LEU A 238 -29.82 19.28 1.83
N ARG A 239 -28.54 19.63 1.73
CA ARG A 239 -27.97 20.82 2.40
C ARG A 239 -28.66 22.11 1.98
N ALA A 240 -29.01 22.24 0.70
CA ALA A 240 -29.75 23.41 0.20
C ALA A 240 -31.17 23.55 0.80
N LYS A 241 -31.76 22.44 1.28
CA LYS A 241 -33.11 22.40 1.87
C LYS A 241 -33.11 22.46 3.40
N LEU A 242 -31.96 22.26 4.02
CA LEU A 242 -31.79 22.24 5.47
C LEU A 242 -31.23 23.58 5.97
N PRO A 243 -31.47 23.91 7.25
CA PRO A 243 -30.64 24.87 7.95
C PRO A 243 -29.14 24.56 7.81
N PRO A 244 -28.23 25.56 7.91
CA PRO A 244 -26.80 25.31 8.02
C PRO A 244 -26.51 24.24 9.06
N LEU A 245 -25.59 23.32 8.79
CA LEU A 245 -25.36 22.16 9.67
C LEU A 245 -24.83 22.54 11.06
N SER A 246 -24.37 23.78 11.24
CA SER A 246 -24.06 24.40 12.53
C SER A 246 -25.30 24.82 13.35
N SER A 247 -26.49 24.77 12.76
CA SER A 247 -27.76 25.07 13.43
C SER A 247 -28.13 23.95 14.41
N ARG A 248 -28.94 24.28 15.42
CA ARG A 248 -29.50 23.31 16.36
C ARG A 248 -30.97 23.06 16.06
N LEU A 249 -31.36 21.80 16.10
CA LEU A 249 -32.74 21.36 15.92
C LEU A 249 -33.23 20.71 17.21
N LYS A 250 -34.52 20.85 17.48
CA LYS A 250 -35.23 20.12 18.54
C LYS A 250 -36.43 19.40 17.95
N VAL A 251 -36.84 18.31 18.60
CA VAL A 251 -38.06 17.59 18.26
C VAL A 251 -39.27 18.48 18.51
N SER A 252 -40.08 18.70 17.48
CA SER A 252 -41.32 19.47 17.59
C SER A 252 -42.37 18.66 18.33
N PRO A 253 -43.15 19.26 19.26
CA PRO A 253 -44.28 18.58 19.93
C PRO A 253 -45.28 17.95 18.94
N LYS A 254 -45.37 18.49 17.72
CA LYS A 254 -46.21 17.96 16.62
C LYS A 254 -45.92 16.49 16.29
N LEU A 255 -44.69 16.02 16.48
CA LEU A 255 -44.32 14.63 16.22
C LEU A 255 -45.19 13.68 17.05
N TYR A 256 -45.30 13.93 18.37
CA TYR A 256 -46.06 13.08 19.27
C TYR A 256 -47.56 13.14 19.01
N THR A 257 -48.07 14.28 18.55
CA THR A 257 -49.46 14.41 18.08
C THR A 257 -49.74 13.52 16.86
N LEU A 258 -48.80 13.45 15.91
CA LEU A 258 -48.93 12.64 14.68
C LEU A 258 -48.79 11.13 14.94
N LEU A 259 -48.04 10.74 15.97
CA LEU A 259 -47.89 9.32 16.34
C LEU A 259 -49.20 8.72 16.87
N GLN A 260 -50.13 9.53 17.38
CA GLN A 260 -51.43 9.07 17.93
C GLN A 260 -51.27 7.89 18.91
N GLY A 261 -50.23 7.93 19.76
CA GLY A 261 -49.94 6.88 20.73
C GLY A 261 -49.22 5.64 20.17
N LYS A 262 -48.91 5.58 18.87
CA LYS A 262 -48.05 4.52 18.32
C LYS A 262 -46.61 4.69 18.83
N PRO A 263 -45.97 3.63 19.33
CA PRO A 263 -44.58 3.69 19.77
C PRO A 263 -43.64 3.94 18.58
N LEU A 264 -42.54 4.64 18.85
CA LEU A 264 -41.44 4.77 17.91
C LEU A 264 -40.63 3.47 17.86
N THR A 265 -39.99 3.19 16.73
CA THR A 265 -38.98 2.13 16.68
C THR A 265 -37.80 2.52 17.57
N PRO A 266 -37.09 1.55 18.20
CA PRO A 266 -35.94 1.83 19.04
C PRO A 266 -34.88 2.70 18.34
N ASP A 267 -34.62 2.44 17.06
CA ASP A 267 -33.64 3.19 16.27
C ASP A 267 -34.06 4.65 16.07
N LEU A 268 -35.32 4.89 15.73
CA LEU A 268 -35.84 6.25 15.56
C LEU A 268 -35.88 6.99 16.90
N GLN A 269 -36.21 6.29 17.99
CA GLN A 269 -36.19 6.88 19.32
C GLN A 269 -34.76 7.26 19.75
N ALA A 270 -33.79 6.38 19.52
CA ALA A 270 -32.37 6.66 19.76
C ALA A 270 -31.88 7.85 18.93
N PHE A 271 -32.22 7.89 17.64
CA PHE A 271 -31.87 9.00 16.76
C PHE A 271 -32.47 10.33 17.25
N LEU A 272 -33.77 10.36 17.53
CA LEU A 272 -34.45 11.57 18.01
C LEU A 272 -33.92 12.05 19.36
N SER A 273 -33.43 11.14 20.22
CA SER A 273 -32.81 11.51 21.50
C SER A 273 -31.54 12.35 21.34
N LEU A 274 -30.86 12.27 20.18
CA LEU A 274 -29.70 13.10 19.87
C LEU A 274 -30.10 14.53 19.48
N VAL A 275 -31.32 14.71 18.96
CA VAL A 275 -31.90 15.98 18.49
C VAL A 275 -32.54 16.73 19.68
N ASP A 276 -31.70 17.11 20.63
CA ASP A 276 -32.09 17.65 21.94
C ASP A 276 -32.12 19.20 22.01
N GLY A 277 -31.93 19.88 20.87
CA GLY A 277 -31.80 21.34 20.81
C GLY A 277 -30.44 21.87 21.28
N ARG A 278 -29.52 21.01 21.73
CA ARG A 278 -28.17 21.41 22.19
C ARG A 278 -27.10 21.08 21.16
N ARG A 279 -27.19 19.90 20.55
CA ARG A 279 -26.29 19.49 19.48
C ARG A 279 -26.61 20.20 18.17
N THR A 280 -25.56 20.56 17.44
CA THR A 280 -25.70 20.98 16.04
C THR A 280 -26.12 19.80 15.17
N ILE A 281 -26.70 20.07 14.00
CA ILE A 281 -27.04 19.02 13.02
C ILE A 281 -25.82 18.14 12.70
N GLU A 282 -24.64 18.76 12.54
CA GLU A 282 -23.38 18.04 12.31
C GLU A 282 -23.07 17.04 13.44
N GLN A 283 -23.17 17.48 14.70
CA GLN A 283 -22.92 16.64 15.87
C GLN A 283 -23.96 15.52 16.03
N VAL A 284 -25.22 15.75 15.64
CA VAL A 284 -26.24 14.70 15.62
C VAL A 284 -25.87 13.62 14.62
N ILE A 285 -25.46 14.00 13.41
CA ILE A 285 -25.06 13.06 12.36
C ILE A 285 -23.88 12.21 12.86
N GLU A 286 -22.85 12.83 13.44
CA GLU A 286 -21.69 12.12 13.96
C GLU A 286 -22.03 11.16 15.11
N ALA A 287 -22.90 11.59 16.03
CA ALA A 287 -23.31 10.78 17.19
C ALA A 287 -24.29 9.66 16.82
N SER A 288 -24.98 9.76 15.69
CA SER A 288 -26.00 8.77 15.28
C SER A 288 -25.40 7.41 14.92
N GLY A 289 -24.13 7.37 14.52
CA GLY A 289 -23.49 6.17 13.98
C GLY A 289 -24.06 5.72 12.63
N LEU A 290 -25.02 6.46 12.06
CA LEU A 290 -25.58 6.21 10.74
C LEU A 290 -24.63 6.68 9.65
N ASP A 291 -24.84 6.17 8.44
CA ASP A 291 -24.27 6.78 7.25
C ASP A 291 -24.71 8.25 7.13
N ARG A 292 -23.78 9.13 6.77
CA ARG A 292 -24.02 10.57 6.71
C ARG A 292 -25.19 10.95 5.79
N LEU A 293 -25.31 10.31 4.63
CA LEU A 293 -26.39 10.59 3.69
C LEU A 293 -27.72 10.16 4.30
N GLN A 294 -27.79 8.96 4.87
CA GLN A 294 -28.98 8.45 5.55
C GLN A 294 -29.44 9.38 6.68
N ALA A 295 -28.50 9.82 7.53
CA ALA A 295 -28.81 10.75 8.61
C ALA A 295 -29.35 12.09 8.08
N LEU A 296 -28.76 12.63 7.01
CA LEU A 296 -29.25 13.86 6.38
C LEU A 296 -30.64 13.70 5.76
N GLU A 297 -30.91 12.57 5.11
CA GLU A 297 -32.24 12.25 4.56
C GLU A 297 -33.31 12.20 5.66
N ASP A 298 -33.00 11.55 6.78
CA ASP A 298 -33.92 11.43 7.90
C ASP A 298 -34.18 12.79 8.54
N ILE A 299 -33.15 13.61 8.75
CA ILE A 299 -33.29 14.98 9.26
C ILE A 299 -34.11 15.83 8.29
N ALA A 300 -33.81 15.80 6.99
CA ALA A 300 -34.54 16.57 5.97
C ALA A 300 -36.01 16.14 5.90
N ARG A 301 -36.29 14.85 5.95
CA ARG A 301 -37.65 14.30 5.94
C ARG A 301 -38.45 14.75 7.15
N LEU A 302 -37.86 14.68 8.35
CA LEU A 302 -38.52 15.10 9.59
C LEU A 302 -38.69 16.62 9.65
N PHE A 303 -37.69 17.39 9.22
CA PHE A 303 -37.74 18.85 9.17
C PHE A 303 -38.80 19.36 8.17
N ALA A 304 -38.85 18.80 6.96
CA ALA A 304 -39.85 19.16 5.96
C ALA A 304 -41.30 18.87 6.41
N LYS A 305 -41.49 17.85 7.25
CA LYS A 305 -42.79 17.52 7.86
C LYS A 305 -43.11 18.35 9.11
N GLY A 306 -42.23 19.28 9.51
CA GLY A 306 -42.38 20.07 10.73
C GLY A 306 -42.27 19.26 12.02
N MET A 307 -41.65 18.07 11.96
CA MET A 307 -41.38 17.22 13.12
C MET A 307 -40.09 17.61 13.83
N LEU A 308 -39.18 18.30 13.14
CA LEU A 308 -38.04 18.99 13.73
C LEU A 308 -38.19 20.49 13.49
N GLU A 309 -37.80 21.29 14.48
CA GLU A 309 -37.83 22.75 14.40
C GLU A 309 -36.51 23.35 14.86
N ARG A 310 -36.18 24.54 14.34
CA ARG A 310 -35.00 25.28 14.79
C ARG A 310 -35.14 25.66 16.27
N THR A 311 -34.01 25.62 16.95
CA THR A 311 -33.87 26.27 18.25
C THR A 311 -33.44 27.71 18.00
N GLU A 312 -34.05 28.67 18.70
CA GLU A 312 -33.63 30.08 18.69
C GLU A 312 -32.27 30.26 19.36
#